data_AF-A0A2E3S6R7-F1
#
_entry.id   AF-A0A2E3S6R7-F1
#
_cell.length_a   1.000
_cell.length_b   1.000
_cell.length_c   1.000
_cell.angle_alpha   90.00
_cell.angle_beta   90.00
_cell.angle_gamma   90.00
#
_symmetry.space_group_name_H-M   'P 1'
#
loop_
_entity.id
_entity.type
_entity.pdbx_description
1 polymer ?
#
loop_
_entity_poly.entity_id
_entity_poly.type
_entity_poly.pdbx_seq_one_letter_code
_entity_poly.pdbx_strand_id
1 'polypeptide(L)'
;MGYTVDGLGEDFHWRDGSVWRQSAHNTKWCLIGCSIGDFGTIAAFQFIPYLDALGWSAMSIMMLAMFNGIMTSIALETFILIKQMGGISEAFRVAIGMSLISMIAMESSMNATDLLIMGEPSLTWWVIPIMLFVGFITPWPYNYWRLKKYGLACH
;
A
#
# COMPACT_ATOMS: atom_id res chain seq x y z
N MET A 1 -7.97 -19.39 -17.72
CA MET A 1 -8.26 -18.38 -18.75
C MET A 1 -7.11 -17.41 -18.73
N GLY A 2 -6.34 -17.39 -19.83
CA GLY A 2 -5.19 -16.51 -20.01
C GLY A 2 -5.63 -15.06 -20.20
N TYR A 3 -4.74 -14.14 -19.86
CA TYR A 3 -4.93 -12.72 -20.07
C TYR A 3 -4.75 -12.39 -21.55
N THR A 4 -5.53 -11.43 -22.03
CA THR A 4 -5.38 -10.87 -23.37
C THR A 4 -4.60 -9.55 -23.26
N VAL A 5 -3.38 -9.52 -23.79
CA VAL A 5 -2.71 -8.25 -24.12
C VAL A 5 -2.93 -8.06 -25.62
N ASP A 6 -3.47 -6.91 -26.04
CA ASP A 6 -3.73 -6.60 -27.46
C ASP A 6 -4.62 -7.61 -28.22
N GLY A 7 -5.50 -8.33 -27.52
CA GLY A 7 -6.44 -9.28 -28.13
C GLY A 7 -5.85 -10.66 -28.46
N LEU A 8 -4.61 -10.94 -28.08
CA LEU A 8 -3.97 -12.25 -28.22
C LEU A 8 -3.84 -12.92 -26.84
N GLY A 9 -4.21 -14.19 -26.74
CA GLY A 9 -4.03 -14.98 -25.52
C GLY A 9 -2.56 -15.36 -25.35
N GLU A 10 -1.85 -14.68 -24.47
CA GLU A 10 -0.47 -15.02 -24.12
C GLU A 10 -0.41 -15.89 -22.85
N ASP A 11 0.53 -16.84 -22.83
CA ASP A 11 0.81 -17.68 -21.66
C ASP A 11 1.45 -16.87 -20.52
N PHE A 12 1.14 -17.16 -19.26
CA PHE A 12 1.68 -16.40 -18.12
C PHE A 12 3.23 -16.42 -18.08
N HIS A 13 3.84 -15.24 -18.16
CA HIS A 13 5.29 -15.05 -18.02
C HIS A 13 5.60 -13.76 -17.24
N TRP A 14 6.77 -13.70 -16.58
CA TRP A 14 7.21 -12.54 -15.79
C TRP A 14 8.00 -11.49 -16.59
N ARG A 15 8.11 -11.66 -17.91
CA ARG A 15 8.96 -10.83 -18.78
C ARG A 15 8.25 -9.61 -19.38
N ASP A 16 6.95 -9.44 -19.12
CA ASP A 16 6.18 -8.33 -19.69
C ASP A 16 6.47 -7.03 -18.95
N GLY A 17 7.28 -6.17 -19.57
CA GLY A 17 7.66 -4.88 -19.00
C GLY A 17 6.50 -3.88 -18.89
N SER A 18 5.45 -4.01 -19.72
CA SER A 18 4.30 -3.10 -19.70
C SER A 18 3.46 -3.33 -18.43
N VAL A 19 3.19 -4.60 -18.10
CA VAL A 19 2.48 -5.01 -16.88
C VAL A 19 3.30 -4.68 -15.63
N TRP A 20 4.63 -4.82 -15.67
CA TRP A 20 5.51 -4.38 -14.57
C TRP A 20 5.42 -2.88 -14.32
N ARG A 21 5.37 -2.08 -15.40
CA ARG A 21 5.23 -0.62 -15.29
C ARG A 21 3.85 -0.24 -14.75
N GLN A 22 2.79 -0.87 -15.23
CA GLN A 22 1.43 -0.59 -14.75
C GLN A 22 1.25 -0.99 -13.28
N SER A 23 1.71 -2.18 -12.90
CA SER A 23 1.67 -2.63 -11.50
C SER A 23 2.53 -1.75 -10.59
N ALA A 24 3.66 -1.23 -11.06
CA ALA A 24 4.48 -0.26 -10.32
C ALA A 24 3.72 1.05 -10.06
N HIS A 25 2.99 1.58 -11.05
CA HIS A 25 2.17 2.78 -10.87
C HIS A 25 1.07 2.59 -9.82
N ASN A 26 0.36 1.45 -9.86
CA ASN A 26 -0.68 1.14 -8.86
C ASN A 26 -0.07 0.98 -7.46
N THR A 27 1.04 0.25 -7.35
CA THR A 27 1.75 0.06 -6.08
C THR A 27 2.24 1.38 -5.50
N LYS A 28 2.72 2.30 -6.35
CA LYS A 28 3.18 3.62 -5.93
C LYS A 28 2.05 4.46 -5.31
N TRP A 29 0.87 4.48 -5.91
CA TRP A 29 -0.27 5.23 -5.36
C TRP A 29 -0.75 4.68 -4.03
N CYS A 30 -0.83 3.35 -3.92
CA CYS A 30 -1.09 2.65 -2.66
C CYS A 30 -0.04 3.02 -1.60
N LEU A 31 1.26 2.98 -1.94
CA LEU A 31 2.34 3.33 -1.02
C LEU A 31 2.23 4.77 -0.54
N ILE A 32 1.94 5.71 -1.43
CA ILE A 32 1.77 7.12 -1.05
C ILE A 32 0.60 7.25 -0.07
N GLY A 33 -0.54 6.62 -0.36
CA GLY A 33 -1.71 6.64 0.52
C GLY A 33 -1.40 6.06 1.90
N CYS A 34 -0.89 4.84 1.94
CA CYS A 34 -0.48 4.13 3.15
C CYS A 34 0.50 4.95 4.01
N SER A 35 1.58 5.43 3.39
CA SER A 35 2.63 6.18 4.09
C SER A 35 2.12 7.46 4.74
N ILE A 36 1.11 8.12 4.17
CA ILE A 36 0.53 9.34 4.76
C ILE A 36 -0.14 9.01 6.10
N GLY A 37 -0.93 7.92 6.17
CA GLY A 37 -1.60 7.51 7.41
C GLY A 37 -0.64 6.91 8.43
N ASP A 38 0.30 6.08 7.99
CA ASP A 38 1.31 5.43 8.84
C ASP A 38 2.23 6.48 9.48
N PHE A 39 2.83 7.36 8.66
CA PHE A 39 3.70 8.43 9.15
C PHE A 39 2.94 9.44 9.99
N GLY A 40 1.71 9.78 9.62
CA GLY A 40 0.88 10.68 10.41
C GLY A 40 0.61 10.13 11.81
N THR A 41 0.38 8.82 11.92
CA THR A 41 0.15 8.16 13.22
C THR A 41 1.44 8.11 14.03
N ILE A 42 2.55 7.62 13.46
CA ILE A 42 3.83 7.52 14.18
C ILE A 42 4.32 8.91 14.60
N ALA A 43 4.26 9.90 13.71
CA ALA A 43 4.61 11.29 14.03
C ALA A 43 3.72 11.87 15.14
N ALA A 44 2.43 11.55 15.17
CA ALA A 44 1.55 11.99 16.25
C ALA A 44 2.03 11.45 17.61
N PHE A 45 2.41 10.17 17.71
CA PHE A 45 2.95 9.61 18.94
C PHE A 45 4.32 10.19 19.31
N GLN A 46 5.15 10.57 18.33
CA GLN A 46 6.48 11.15 18.58
C GLN A 46 6.47 12.63 18.96
N PHE A 47 5.57 13.43 18.38
CA PHE A 47 5.59 14.89 18.52
C PHE A 47 4.48 15.44 19.41
N ILE A 48 3.49 14.64 19.81
CA ILE A 48 2.41 15.07 20.71
C ILE A 48 2.68 14.49 22.12
N PRO A 49 3.14 15.31 23.08
CA PRO A 49 3.55 14.83 24.41
C PRO A 49 2.44 14.11 25.20
N TYR A 50 1.18 14.46 24.95
CA TYR A 50 0.03 13.80 25.57
C TYR A 50 -0.12 12.34 25.09
N LEU A 51 0.17 12.05 23.82
CA LEU A 51 0.08 10.70 23.25
C LEU A 51 1.23 9.82 23.70
N ASP A 52 2.43 10.39 23.81
CA ASP A 52 3.60 9.71 24.38
C ASP A 52 3.36 9.34 25.86
N ALA A 53 2.82 10.27 26.65
CA ALA A 53 2.51 10.06 28.06
C ALA A 53 1.45 8.97 28.34
N LEU A 54 0.65 8.59 27.33
CA LEU A 54 -0.31 7.48 27.44
C LEU A 54 0.37 6.10 27.47
N GLY A 55 1.68 6.00 27.18
CA GLY A 55 2.48 4.79 27.34
C GLY A 55 2.01 3.63 26.47
N TRP A 56 1.60 3.92 25.23
CA TRP A 56 1.12 2.89 24.31
C TRP A 56 2.24 1.91 23.97
N SER A 57 1.92 0.62 23.92
CA SER A 57 2.89 -0.38 23.45
C SER A 57 3.22 -0.15 21.98
N ALA A 58 4.45 -0.47 21.57
CA ALA A 58 4.88 -0.42 20.17
C ALA A 58 3.87 -1.12 19.25
N MET A 59 3.44 -2.34 19.59
CA MET A 59 2.47 -3.12 18.81
C MET A 59 1.12 -2.40 18.64
N SER A 60 0.67 -1.65 19.64
CA SER A 60 -0.58 -0.88 19.56
C SER A 60 -0.46 0.30 18.59
N ILE A 61 0.67 1.02 18.65
CA ILE A 61 0.98 2.13 17.74
C ILE A 61 1.06 1.59 16.31
N MET A 62 1.76 0.47 16.11
CA MET A 62 1.90 -0.19 14.83
C MET A 62 0.55 -0.60 14.23
N MET A 63 -0.32 -1.24 15.02
CA MET A 63 -1.67 -1.63 14.54
C MET A 63 -2.51 -0.40 14.16
N LEU A 64 -2.44 0.68 14.94
CA LEU A 64 -3.18 1.90 14.65
C LEU A 64 -2.63 2.60 13.40
N ALA A 65 -1.31 2.63 13.25
CA ALA A 65 -0.65 3.22 12.09
C ALA A 65 -0.97 2.43 10.82
N MET A 66 -0.96 1.10 10.88
CA MET A 66 -1.39 0.25 9.77
C MET A 66 -2.87 0.47 9.41
N PHE A 67 -3.75 0.58 10.41
CA PHE A 67 -5.16 0.84 10.18
C PHE A 67 -5.38 2.19 9.49
N ASN A 68 -4.73 3.25 9.98
CA ASN A 68 -4.82 4.58 9.39
C ASN A 68 -4.18 4.64 7.99
N GLY A 69 -3.06 3.95 7.77
CA GLY A 69 -2.43 3.82 6.47
C GLY A 69 -3.36 3.18 5.44
N ILE A 70 -3.95 2.03 5.77
CA ILE A 70 -4.93 1.35 4.90
C ILE A 70 -6.14 2.26 4.64
N MET A 71 -6.69 2.91 5.67
CA MET A 71 -7.85 3.80 5.52
C MET A 71 -7.56 5.00 4.61
N THR A 72 -6.40 5.63 4.77
CA THR A 72 -5.98 6.77 3.93
C THR A 72 -5.69 6.33 2.50
N SER A 73 -5.11 5.15 2.29
CA SER A 73 -4.93 4.55 0.97
C SER A 73 -6.25 4.26 0.27
N ILE A 74 -7.19 3.58 0.95
CA ILE A 74 -8.53 3.31 0.41
C ILE A 74 -9.25 4.63 0.06
N ALA A 75 -9.17 5.64 0.92
CA ALA A 75 -9.78 6.94 0.67
C ALA A 75 -9.19 7.62 -0.58
N LEU A 76 -7.86 7.58 -0.74
CA LEU A 76 -7.16 8.14 -1.89
C LEU A 76 -7.49 7.39 -3.19
N GLU A 77 -7.43 6.06 -3.18
CA GLU A 77 -7.78 5.23 -4.34
C GLU A 77 -9.25 5.42 -4.73
N THR A 78 -10.15 5.44 -3.74
CA THR A 78 -11.59 5.68 -3.97
C THR A 78 -11.82 7.05 -4.58
N PHE A 79 -11.16 8.10 -4.08
CA PHE A 79 -11.30 9.46 -4.63
C PHE A 79 -10.85 9.55 -6.09
N ILE A 80 -9.76 8.87 -6.45
CA ILE A 80 -9.27 8.80 -7.83
C ILE A 80 -10.26 8.01 -8.71
N LEU A 81 -10.71 6.85 -8.26
CA LEU A 81 -11.62 5.96 -8.98
C LEU A 81 -13.01 6.56 -9.20
N ILE A 82 -13.52 7.37 -8.27
CA ILE A 82 -14.78 8.10 -8.44
C ILE A 82 -14.77 8.93 -9.72
N LYS A 83 -13.64 9.58 -10.04
CA LYS A 83 -13.50 10.38 -11.26
C LYS A 83 -13.50 9.55 -12.54
N GLN A 84 -13.17 8.26 -12.47
CA GLN A 84 -13.11 7.35 -13.61
C GLN A 84 -14.43 6.56 -13.80
N MET A 85 -15.06 6.13 -12.71
CA MET A 85 -16.21 5.21 -12.74
C MET A 85 -17.57 5.90 -12.47
N GLY A 86 -17.57 7.16 -12.00
CA GLY A 86 -18.79 7.96 -11.81
C GLY A 86 -19.69 7.58 -10.63
N GLY A 87 -19.37 6.50 -9.89
CA GLY A 87 -20.15 6.00 -8.75
C GLY A 87 -19.31 5.71 -7.51
N ILE A 88 -19.70 6.28 -6.36
CA ILE A 88 -18.96 6.18 -5.09
C ILE A 88 -18.92 4.76 -4.53
N SER A 89 -20.06 4.05 -4.54
CA SER A 89 -20.14 2.68 -4.01
C SER A 89 -19.27 1.70 -4.79
N GLU A 90 -19.29 1.79 -6.12
CA GLU A 90 -18.48 0.90 -6.98
C GLU A 90 -17.00 1.23 -6.87
N ALA A 91 -16.61 2.51 -6.86
CA ALA A 91 -15.22 2.92 -6.67
C ALA A 91 -14.64 2.41 -5.34
N PHE A 92 -15.40 2.50 -4.25
CA PHE A 92 -14.98 2.00 -2.93
C PHE A 92 -14.83 0.48 -2.92
N ARG A 93 -15.81 -0.23 -3.50
CA ARG A 93 -15.80 -1.69 -3.57
C ARG A 93 -14.64 -2.21 -4.43
N VAL A 94 -14.30 -1.50 -5.49
CA VAL A 94 -13.12 -1.76 -6.33
C VAL A 94 -11.83 -1.47 -5.56
N ALA A 95 -11.69 -0.32 -4.92
CA ALA A 95 -10.51 0.03 -4.13
C ALA A 95 -10.19 -1.04 -3.05
N ILE A 96 -11.20 -1.45 -2.28
CA ILE A 96 -11.05 -2.50 -1.27
C ILE A 96 -10.74 -3.86 -1.91
N GLY A 97 -11.53 -4.26 -2.92
CA GLY A 97 -11.42 -5.59 -3.51
C GLY A 97 -10.12 -5.82 -4.30
N MET A 98 -9.45 -4.74 -4.72
CA MET A 98 -8.31 -4.83 -5.62
C MET A 98 -6.95 -4.73 -4.94
N SER A 99 -6.86 -3.90 -3.90
CA SER A 99 -5.57 -3.52 -3.32
C SER A 99 -5.41 -3.95 -1.86
N LEU A 100 -6.45 -4.42 -1.15
CA LEU A 100 -6.37 -4.64 0.31
C LEU A 100 -5.27 -5.63 0.73
N ILE A 101 -5.08 -6.74 0.02
CA ILE A 101 -4.01 -7.72 0.32
C ILE A 101 -2.63 -7.07 0.16
N SER A 102 -2.46 -6.29 -0.90
CA SER A 102 -1.22 -5.57 -1.19
C SER A 102 -0.95 -4.46 -0.18
N MET A 103 -1.99 -3.74 0.26
CA MET A 103 -1.90 -2.74 1.32
C MET A 103 -1.46 -3.38 2.64
N ILE A 104 -2.07 -4.49 3.05
CA ILE A 104 -1.70 -5.19 4.30
C ILE A 104 -0.25 -5.71 4.22
N ALA A 105 0.14 -6.28 3.08
CA ALA A 105 1.51 -6.77 2.87
C ALA A 105 2.53 -5.62 2.88
N MET A 106 2.19 -4.49 2.28
CA MET A 106 3.00 -3.27 2.28
C MET A 106 3.19 -2.75 3.71
N GLU A 107 2.10 -2.52 4.43
CA GLU A 107 2.12 -1.93 5.76
C GLU A 107 2.83 -2.83 6.77
N SER A 108 2.54 -4.13 6.73
CA SER A 108 3.24 -5.09 7.60
C SER A 108 4.74 -5.11 7.31
N SER A 109 5.16 -5.00 6.05
CA SER A 109 6.58 -4.98 5.71
C SER A 109 7.28 -3.66 6.10
N MET A 110 6.61 -2.51 5.93
CA MET A 110 7.12 -1.20 6.36
C MET A 110 7.31 -1.18 7.87
N ASN A 111 6.29 -1.62 8.60
CA ASN A 111 6.28 -1.59 10.05
C ASN A 111 7.24 -2.63 10.66
N ALA A 112 7.31 -3.83 10.08
CA ALA A 112 8.32 -4.81 10.47
C ALA A 112 9.74 -4.31 10.20
N THR A 113 9.98 -3.61 9.09
CA THR A 113 11.30 -3.03 8.79
C THR A 113 11.69 -1.99 9.83
N ASP A 114 10.76 -1.12 10.23
CA ASP A 114 11.01 -0.11 11.25
C ASP A 114 11.31 -0.76 12.62
N LEU A 115 10.48 -1.72 13.05
CA LEU A 115 10.71 -2.46 14.29
C LEU A 115 12.03 -3.24 14.29
N LEU A 116 12.43 -3.84 13.16
CA LEU A 116 13.68 -4.60 13.06
C LEU A 116 14.93 -3.72 13.07
N ILE A 117 14.86 -2.50 12.53
CA ILE A 117 16.01 -1.60 12.44
C ILE A 117 16.12 -0.73 13.70
N MET A 118 15.01 -0.16 14.17
CA MET A 118 14.99 0.83 15.25
C MET A 118 14.65 0.22 16.61
N GLY A 119 14.01 -0.95 16.65
CA GLY A 119 13.51 -1.59 17.87
C GLY A 119 12.18 -1.02 18.38
N GLU A 120 11.83 0.21 17.98
CA GLU A 120 10.57 0.89 18.29
C GLU A 120 10.04 1.65 17.08
N PRO A 121 8.70 1.86 16.97
CA PRO A 121 8.10 2.60 15.85
C PRO A 121 8.56 4.06 15.87
N SER A 122 9.38 4.48 14.90
CA SER A 122 9.98 5.81 14.90
C SER A 122 10.27 6.34 13.50
N LEU A 123 9.85 7.59 13.19
CA LEU A 123 10.24 8.24 11.95
C LEU A 123 11.69 8.76 12.02
N THR A 124 12.63 7.92 11.61
CA THR A 124 14.03 8.34 11.44
C THR A 124 14.34 8.59 9.96
N TRP A 125 14.88 9.77 9.65
CA TRP A 125 15.08 10.26 8.27
C TRP A 125 15.75 9.26 7.32
N TRP A 126 16.77 8.53 7.79
CA TRP A 126 17.51 7.54 6.99
C TRP A 126 16.80 6.17 6.82
N VAL A 127 15.84 5.84 7.68
CA VAL A 127 15.08 4.56 7.66
C VAL A 127 13.86 4.69 6.75
N ILE A 128 13.25 5.88 6.70
CA ILE A 128 12.13 6.21 5.81
C ILE A 128 12.34 5.70 4.36
N PRO A 129 13.46 6.01 3.66
CA PRO A 129 13.65 5.49 2.30
C PRO A 129 13.77 3.96 2.24
N ILE A 130 14.33 3.32 3.28
CA ILE A 130 14.48 1.86 3.34
C ILE A 130 13.12 1.19 3.57
N MET A 131 12.35 1.65 4.55
CA MET A 131 11.02 1.10 4.83
C MET A 131 10.09 1.28 3.63
N LEU A 132 10.10 2.45 2.97
CA LEU A 132 9.28 2.69 1.77
C LEU A 132 9.68 1.76 0.62
N PHE A 133 10.97 1.50 0.46
CA PHE A 133 11.47 0.59 -0.57
C PHE A 133 11.03 -0.86 -0.31
N VAL A 134 11.14 -1.33 0.94
CA VAL A 134 10.66 -2.67 1.34
C VAL A 134 9.13 -2.75 1.20
N GLY A 135 8.42 -1.71 1.61
CA GLY A 135 6.98 -1.54 1.43
C GLY A 135 6.55 -1.62 -0.03
N PHE A 136 7.33 -1.06 -0.94
CA PHE A 136 7.06 -1.14 -2.38
C PHE A 136 7.34 -2.52 -2.97
N ILE A 137 8.50 -3.11 -2.66
CA ILE A 137 8.92 -4.39 -3.25
C ILE A 137 8.04 -5.55 -2.81
N THR A 138 7.56 -5.54 -1.56
CA THR A 138 6.79 -6.66 -0.99
C THR A 138 5.52 -6.99 -1.79
N PRO A 139 4.60 -6.04 -2.08
CA PRO A 139 3.39 -6.30 -2.84
C PRO A 139 3.58 -6.24 -4.37
N TRP A 140 4.69 -5.69 -4.88
CA TRP A 140 4.83 -5.42 -6.31
C TRP A 140 4.75 -6.67 -7.21
N PRO A 141 5.42 -7.80 -6.89
CA PRO A 141 5.27 -9.05 -7.65
C PRO A 141 3.85 -9.63 -7.58
N TYR A 142 3.17 -9.47 -6.44
CA TYR A 142 1.78 -9.89 -6.29
C TYR A 142 0.85 -9.05 -7.18
N ASN A 143 1.06 -7.73 -7.21
CA ASN A 143 0.32 -6.82 -8.08
C ASN A 143 0.54 -7.13 -9.57
N TYR A 144 1.77 -7.49 -9.96
CA TYR A 144 2.06 -7.97 -11.33
C TYR A 144 1.26 -9.22 -11.66
N TRP A 145 1.36 -10.25 -10.81
CA TRP A 145 0.67 -11.52 -11.03
C TRP A 145 -0.85 -11.33 -11.11
N ARG A 146 -1.40 -10.50 -10.23
CA ARG A 146 -2.84 -10.19 -10.19
C ARG A 146 -3.29 -9.47 -11.46
N LEU A 147 -2.55 -8.44 -11.89
CA LEU A 147 -2.84 -7.71 -13.13
C LEU A 147 -2.79 -8.65 -14.33
N LYS A 148 -1.77 -9.52 -14.38
CA LYS A 148 -1.57 -10.48 -15.46
C LYS A 148 -2.55 -11.65 -15.43
N LYS A 149 -3.16 -12.00 -14.30
CA LYS A 149 -4.12 -13.11 -14.24
C LYS A 149 -5.56 -12.65 -14.46
N TYR A 150 -5.89 -11.45 -13.99
CA TYR A 150 -7.28 -10.97 -13.94
C TYR A 150 -7.54 -9.77 -14.86
N GLY A 151 -6.51 -9.16 -15.47
CA GLY A 151 -6.65 -7.95 -16.29
C GLY A 151 -7.11 -6.72 -15.50
N LEU A 152 -7.04 -6.79 -14.17
CA LEU A 152 -7.60 -5.80 -13.26
C LEU A 152 -6.53 -4.75 -12.92
N ALA A 153 -6.53 -3.63 -13.65
CA ALA A 153 -5.73 -2.44 -13.32
C ALA A 153 -6.54 -1.50 -12.40
N CYS A 154 -5.91 -1.01 -11.32
CA CYS A 154 -6.55 -0.05 -10.41
C CYS A 154 -6.56 1.38 -10.96
N HIS A 155 -5.73 1.71 -11.95
CA HIS A 155 -5.60 3.02 -12.58
C HIS A 155 -5.21 2.90 -14.06
#